data_AF-A0A1Z8VX99-F1
#
_entry.id   AF-A0A1Z8VX99-F1
#
_cell.length_a   1.000
_cell.length_b   1.000
_cell.length_c   1.000
_cell.angle_alpha   90.00
_cell.angle_beta   90.00
_cell.angle_gamma   90.00
#
_symmetry.space_group_name_H-M   'P 1'
#
loop_
_entity.id
_entity.type
_entity.pdbx_description
1 polymer ?
#
loop_
_entity_poly.entity_id
_entity_poly.type
_entity_poly.pdbx_seq_one_letter_code
_entity_poly.pdbx_strand_id
1 'polypeptide(L)' 'MIENMKEYLLGKCKYHETNVKVYFLNPVGIGEHPDILGAIETELEKLAEYKEKLDVLRQIERSLW' A
#
# COMPACT_ATOMS: atom_id res chain seq x y z
N MET A 1 6.84 -4.50 19.62
CA MET A 1 5.61 -3.75 19.25
C MET A 1 5.85 -2.82 18.08
N ILE A 2 6.81 -1.89 18.14
CA ILE A 2 7.16 -1.01 17.00
C ILE A 2 7.58 -1.84 15.77
N GLU A 3 8.42 -2.85 15.95
CA GLU A 3 8.83 -3.74 14.84
C GLU A 3 7.64 -4.41 14.15
N ASN A 4 6.76 -5.06 14.92
CA ASN A 4 5.56 -5.70 14.38
C ASN A 4 4.66 -4.70 13.62
N MET A 5 4.55 -3.45 14.08
CA MET A 5 3.80 -2.41 13.38
C MET A 5 4.49 -1.99 12.07
N LYS A 6 5.82 -1.88 12.05
CA LYS A 6 6.58 -1.62 10.81
C LYS A 6 6.37 -2.73 9.80
N GLU A 7 6.45 -3.99 10.23
CA GLU A 7 6.20 -5.16 9.36
C GLU A 7 4.78 -5.16 8.79
N TYR A 8 3.77 -4.87 9.63
CA TYR A 8 2.38 -4.75 9.20
C TYR A 8 2.19 -3.65 8.14
N LEU A 9 2.68 -2.44 8.40
CA LEU A 9 2.57 -1.31 7.47
C LEU A 9 3.34 -1.58 6.17
N LEU A 10 4.54 -2.15 6.25
CA LEU A 10 5.31 -2.57 5.08
C LEU A 10 4.58 -3.65 4.26
N GLY A 11 3.93 -4.60 4.94
CA GLY A 11 3.07 -5.59 4.30
C GLY A 11 1.91 -4.95 3.54
N LYS A 12 1.25 -3.96 4.14
CA LYS A 12 0.18 -3.19 3.48
C LYS A 12 0.69 -2.39 2.28
N CYS A 13 1.87 -1.76 2.36
CA CYS A 13 2.50 -1.11 1.20
C CYS A 13 2.71 -2.12 0.06
N LYS A 14 3.33 -3.27 0.34
CA LYS A 14 3.58 -4.31 -0.67
C LYS A 14 2.30 -4.86 -1.27
N TYR A 15 1.26 -5.03 -0.46
CA TYR A 15 -0.06 -5.48 -0.90
C TYR A 15 -0.66 -4.52 -1.94
N HIS A 16 -0.77 -3.23 -1.60
CA HIS A 16 -1.37 -2.23 -2.50
C HIS A 16 -0.51 -1.99 -3.75
N GLU A 17 0.83 -1.98 -3.60
CA GLU A 17 1.74 -1.91 -4.74
C GLU A 17 1.57 -3.11 -5.68
N THR A 18 1.37 -4.32 -5.14
CA THR A 18 1.14 -5.53 -5.94
C THR A 18 -0.17 -5.42 -6.70
N ASN A 19 -1.25 -4.95 -6.06
CA ASN A 19 -2.54 -4.77 -6.73
C ASN A 19 -2.44 -3.79 -7.91
N VAL A 20 -1.75 -2.66 -7.74
CA VAL A 20 -1.48 -1.70 -8.83
C VAL A 20 -0.75 -2.37 -9.99
N LYS A 21 0.34 -3.09 -9.70
CA LYS A 21 1.12 -3.82 -10.74
C LYS A 21 0.27 -4.85 -11.46
N VAL A 22 -0.56 -5.58 -10.72
CA VAL A 22 -1.45 -6.60 -11.25
C VAL A 22 -2.48 -5.98 -12.20
N TYR A 23 -3.12 -4.87 -11.84
CA TYR A 23 -4.04 -4.17 -12.74
C TYR A 23 -3.36 -3.66 -14.02
N PHE A 24 -2.10 -3.20 -13.95
CA PHE A 24 -1.36 -2.78 -15.15
C PHE A 24 -0.89 -3.93 -16.03
N LEU A 25 -0.50 -5.06 -15.45
CA LEU A 25 0.12 -6.18 -16.18
C LEU A 25 -0.90 -7.19 -16.69
N ASN A 26 -1.96 -7.47 -15.92
CA ASN A 26 -2.96 -8.49 -16.23
C ASN A 26 -4.36 -7.99 -15.84
N PRO A 27 -4.89 -6.95 -16.50
CA PRO A 27 -6.23 -6.41 -16.19
C PRO A 27 -7.37 -7.40 -16.47
N VAL A 28 -7.13 -8.39 -17.36
CA VAL A 28 -8.14 -9.35 -17.78
C VAL A 28 -8.28 -10.46 -16.74
N GLY A 29 -9.48 -10.63 -16.18
CA GLY A 29 -9.83 -11.77 -15.31
C GLY A 29 -9.90 -11.49 -13.80
N ILE A 30 -9.56 -10.29 -13.33
CA ILE A 30 -9.59 -9.91 -11.91
C ILE A 30 -10.98 -9.42 -11.46
N GLY A 31 -11.92 -9.46 -12.40
CA GLY A 31 -13.27 -8.97 -12.26
C GLY A 31 -13.56 -8.13 -13.48
N GLU A 32 -14.75 -8.30 -14.04
CA GLU A 32 -15.30 -7.41 -15.06
C GLU A 32 -15.60 -6.04 -14.42
N HIS A 33 -14.59 -5.40 -13.83
CA HIS A 33 -14.71 -4.07 -13.26
C HIS A 33 -14.58 -3.10 -14.44
N PRO A 34 -15.66 -2.40 -14.83
CA PRO A 34 -15.61 -1.50 -15.99
C PRO A 34 -14.66 -0.32 -15.74
N ASP A 35 -14.34 -0.04 -14.47
CA ASP A 35 -13.47 1.05 -14.05
C ASP A 35 -12.17 0.52 -13.41
N ILE A 36 -11.22 0.14 -14.26
CA ILE A 36 -9.88 -0.30 -13.86
C ILE A 36 -9.05 0.88 -13.34
N LEU A 37 -9.24 2.07 -13.91
CA LEU A 37 -8.47 3.26 -13.51
C LEU A 37 -8.87 3.73 -12.11
N GLY A 38 -10.16 3.76 -11.78
CA GLY A 38 -10.61 4.06 -10.42
C GLY A 38 -10.14 3.03 -9.39
N ALA A 39 -10.06 1.75 -9.77
CA ALA A 39 -9.47 0.72 -8.92
C ALA A 39 -7.96 0.95 -8.68
N ILE A 40 -7.20 1.30 -9.72
CA ILE A 40 -5.78 1.67 -9.60
C ILE A 40 -5.61 2.90 -8.71
N GLU A 41 -6.43 3.94 -8.90
CA GLU A 41 -6.39 5.17 -8.10
C GLU A 41 -6.62 4.87 -6.61
N THR A 42 -7.64 4.05 -6.30
CA THR A 42 -7.95 3.62 -4.94
C THR A 42 -6.77 2.86 -4.31
N GLU A 43 -6.09 1.99 -5.06
CA GLU A 43 -4.94 1.24 -4.55
C GLU A 43 -3.70 2.14 -4.38
N LEU A 44 -3.52 3.13 -5.25
CA LEU A 44 -2.47 4.15 -5.10
C LEU A 44 -2.69 5.05 -3.88
N GLU A 45 -3.92 5.46 -3.61
CA GLU A 45 -4.29 6.26 -2.44
C GLU A 45 -3.95 5.51 -1.14
N LYS A 46 -4.37 4.24 -1.04
CA LYS A 46 -4.02 3.39 0.11
C LYS A 46 -2.51 3.18 0.23
N LEU A 47 -1.81 2.96 -0.89
CA LEU A 47 -0.36 2.83 -0.87
C LEU A 47 0.32 4.09 -0.32
N ALA A 48 -0.13 5.28 -0.74
CA ALA A 48 0.37 6.54 -0.23
C ALA A 48 0.13 6.69 1.28
N GLU A 49 -1.10 6.40 1.72
CA GLU A 49 -1.48 6.44 3.14
C GLU A 49 -0.60 5.51 4.01
N TYR A 50 -0.38 4.26 3.58
CA TYR A 50 0.44 3.32 4.34
C TYR A 50 1.94 3.67 4.32
N LYS A 51 2.45 4.24 3.22
CA LYS A 51 3.82 4.75 3.17
C LYS A 51 4.01 5.90 4.15
N GLU A 52 3.08 6.85 4.19
CA GLU A 52 3.14 7.97 5.13
C GLU A 52 3.08 7.49 6.58
N LYS A 53 2.16 6.57 6.92
CA LYS A 53 2.10 5.96 8.26
C LYS A 53 3.41 5.28 8.65
N LEU A 54 4.04 4.54 7.73
CA LEU A 54 5.31 3.87 7.97
C LEU A 54 6.44 4.88 8.21
N ASP A 55 6.47 5.97 7.46
CA ASP A 55 7.48 7.02 7.61
C ASP A 55 7.30 7.82 8.90
N VAL A 56 6.06 8.14 9.28
CA VAL A 56 5.75 8.75 10.58
C VAL A 56 6.16 7.81 11.72
N LEU A 57 5.87 6.51 11.64
CA LEU A 57 6.29 5.54 12.64
C LEU A 57 7.82 5.49 12.80
N ARG A 58 8.56 5.54 11.67
CA ARG A 58 10.03 5.61 11.68
C ARG A 58 10.56 6.90 12.29
N GLN A 59 9.87 8.03 12.10
CA GLN A 59 10.23 9.30 12.74
C GLN A 59 10.03 9.22 14.25
N ILE A 60 8.90 8.67 14.70
CA ILE A 60 8.61 8.46 16.12
C ILE A 60 9.65 7.53 16.74
N GLU A 61 9.96 6.40 16.11
CA GLU A 61 10.98 5.45 16.57
C GLU A 61 12.35 6.13 16.77
N ARG A 62 12.76 7.00 15.85
CA ARG A 62 14.01 7.80 15.97
C ARG A 62 13.97 8.87 17.05
N SER A 63 12.78 9.33 17.47
CA SER A 63 12.65 10.35 18.51
C SER A 63 12.66 9.77 19.93
N LEU A 64 12.50 8.45 20.05
CA LEU A 64 12.49 7.73 21.33
C LEU A 64 13.90 7.41 21.86
N TRP A 65 14.94 7.60 21.03
CA TRP A 65 16.34 7.27 21.31
C TRP A 65 17.26 8.34 20.72
#